data_AF-A0A812NWC9-F1
#
_entry.id   AF-A0A812NWC9-F1
#
_cell.length_a   1.000
_cell.length_b   1.000
_cell.length_c   1.000
_cell.angle_alpha   90.00
_cell.angle_beta   90.00
_cell.angle_gamma   90.00
#
_symmetry.space_group_name_H-M   'P 1'
#
loop_
_entity.id
_entity.type
_entity.pdbx_description
1 polymer ?
#
loop_
_entity_poly.entity_id
_entity_poly.type
_entity_poly.pdbx_seq_one_letter_code
_entity_poly.pdbx_strand_id
1 'polypeptide(L)'
;MLRVISAVFLKDTLDAAQNDAEQLVMDKMRTQSEYIQKLEEIFRAISCSKSSMITEARLIEIFQNPKVAAYFQTLDLDVQESRALFHVLDNGDGEISLDEFIDGVMRCKGPARAIDQVAMHADMRQIDMKLSMLMRSIDGKYKAAEEEDRAARASPARRAEKMMVFRSQNTMWSHQ
;
A
#
# COMPACT_ATOMS: atom_id res chain seq x y z
N MET A 1 -32.12 -33.98 40.24
CA MET A 1 -32.74 -32.65 40.05
C MET A 1 -31.72 -31.60 39.60
N LEU A 2 -30.53 -31.46 40.21
CA LEU A 2 -29.51 -30.46 39.82
C LEU A 2 -29.02 -30.53 38.35
N ARG A 3 -28.81 -31.73 37.79
CA ARG A 3 -28.31 -31.88 36.40
C ARG A 3 -29.27 -31.37 35.32
N VAL A 4 -30.58 -31.47 35.56
CA VAL A 4 -31.61 -31.02 34.61
C VAL A 4 -31.66 -29.49 34.59
N ILE A 5 -31.61 -28.87 35.77
CA ILE A 5 -31.59 -27.41 35.90
C ILE A 5 -30.32 -26.82 35.26
N SER A 6 -29.15 -27.41 35.53
CA SER A 6 -27.89 -26.98 34.88
C SER A 6 -27.91 -27.15 33.36
N ALA A 7 -28.56 -28.21 32.84
CA ALA A 7 -28.67 -28.42 31.40
C ALA A 7 -29.59 -27.39 30.73
N VAL A 8 -30.70 -27.01 31.38
CA VAL A 8 -31.60 -25.94 30.88
C VAL A 8 -30.89 -24.60 30.87
N PHE A 9 -30.23 -24.21 31.97
CA PHE A 9 -29.48 -22.95 31.99
C PHE A 9 -28.34 -22.92 30.98
N LEU A 10 -27.57 -24.01 30.83
CA LEU A 10 -26.51 -24.08 29.82
C LEU A 10 -27.08 -23.93 28.41
N LYS A 11 -28.22 -24.56 28.12
CA LYS A 11 -28.93 -24.39 26.85
C LYS A 11 -29.38 -22.95 26.64
N ASP A 12 -30.04 -22.34 27.62
CA ASP A 12 -30.50 -20.95 27.54
C ASP A 12 -29.33 -19.98 27.35
N THR A 13 -28.18 -20.24 27.99
CA THR A 13 -26.97 -19.42 27.83
C THR A 13 -26.35 -19.60 26.44
N LEU A 14 -26.36 -20.83 25.90
CA LEU A 14 -25.85 -21.13 24.55
C LEU A 14 -26.76 -20.52 23.47
N ASP A 15 -28.08 -20.64 23.64
CA ASP A 15 -29.10 -20.07 22.76
C ASP A 15 -29.04 -18.53 22.80
N ALA A 16 -28.83 -17.92 23.97
CA ALA A 16 -28.61 -16.48 24.10
C ALA A 16 -27.35 -16.02 23.34
N ALA A 17 -26.22 -16.70 23.53
CA ALA A 17 -24.97 -16.37 22.83
C ALA A 17 -25.09 -16.54 21.30
N GLN A 18 -25.85 -17.53 20.83
CA GLN A 18 -26.12 -17.72 19.40
C GLN A 18 -27.02 -16.61 18.84
N ASN A 19 -28.08 -16.24 19.56
CA ASN A 19 -28.94 -15.11 19.17
C ASN A 19 -28.17 -13.78 19.13
N ASP A 20 -27.24 -13.55 20.07
CA ASP A 20 -26.41 -12.35 20.08
C ASP A 20 -25.52 -12.27 18.82
N ALA A 21 -24.94 -13.39 18.39
CA ALA A 21 -24.13 -13.45 17.18
C ALA A 21 -24.97 -13.18 15.91
N GLU A 22 -26.17 -13.75 15.83
CA GLU A 22 -27.11 -13.50 14.72
C GLU A 22 -27.59 -12.04 14.70
N GLN A 23 -27.89 -11.44 15.86
CA GLN A 23 -28.24 -10.02 15.98
C GLN A 23 -27.11 -9.11 15.50
N LEU A 24 -25.87 -9.39 15.90
CA LEU A 24 -24.71 -8.62 15.44
C LEU A 24 -24.53 -8.67 13.91
N VAL A 25 -24.80 -9.82 13.28
CA VAL A 25 -24.76 -9.95 11.82
C VAL A 25 -25.88 -9.11 11.19
N MET A 26 -27.10 -9.20 11.71
CA MET A 26 -28.24 -8.44 11.22
C MET A 26 -28.04 -6.92 11.33
N ASP A 27 -27.49 -6.45 12.45
CA ASP A 27 -27.19 -5.04 12.67
C ASP A 27 -26.13 -4.52 11.69
N LYS A 28 -25.09 -5.34 11.42
CA LYS A 28 -24.10 -5.02 10.39
C LYS A 28 -24.72 -4.94 9.00
N MET A 29 -25.55 -5.91 8.62
CA MET A 29 -26.22 -5.93 7.31
C MET A 29 -27.15 -4.73 7.15
N ARG A 30 -27.89 -4.37 8.21
CA ARG A 30 -28.76 -3.19 8.22
C ARG A 30 -27.97 -1.90 8.05
N THR A 31 -26.91 -1.71 8.84
CA THR A 31 -26.05 -0.52 8.76
C THR A 31 -25.42 -0.37 7.36
N GLN A 32 -24.99 -1.50 6.78
CA GLN A 32 -24.46 -1.53 5.41
C GLN A 32 -25.53 -1.16 4.37
N SER A 33 -26.75 -1.70 4.49
CA SER A 33 -27.84 -1.38 3.58
C SER A 33 -28.25 0.10 3.66
N GLU A 34 -28.33 0.67 4.87
CA GLU A 34 -28.63 2.09 5.06
C GLU A 34 -27.52 2.98 4.47
N TYR A 35 -26.27 2.52 4.52
CA TYR A 35 -25.15 3.21 3.91
C TYR A 35 -25.22 3.19 2.38
N ILE A 36 -25.49 2.03 1.78
CA ILE A 36 -25.64 1.88 0.32
C ILE A 36 -26.78 2.76 -0.20
N GLN A 37 -27.93 2.79 0.50
CA GLN A 37 -29.05 3.67 0.13
C GLN A 37 -28.65 5.14 0.07
N LYS A 38 -27.86 5.61 1.05
CA LYS A 38 -27.34 7.00 1.03
C LYS A 38 -26.43 7.23 -0.17
N LEU A 39 -25.59 6.27 -0.54
CA LEU A 39 -24.74 6.37 -1.74
C LEU A 39 -25.57 6.45 -3.03
N GLU A 40 -26.62 5.65 -3.14
CA GLU A 40 -27.53 5.71 -4.29
C GLU A 40 -28.23 7.07 -4.42
N GLU A 41 -28.69 7.63 -3.30
CA GLU A 41 -29.32 8.96 -3.27
C GLU A 41 -28.35 10.04 -3.74
N ILE A 42 -27.10 9.99 -3.29
CA ILE A 42 -26.05 10.91 -3.71
C ILE A 42 -25.78 10.76 -5.20
N PHE A 43 -25.58 9.53 -5.65
CA PHE A 43 -25.29 9.24 -7.04
C PHE A 43 -26.40 9.80 -7.95
N ARG A 44 -27.66 9.59 -7.59
CA ARG A 44 -28.80 10.17 -8.30
C ARG A 44 -28.78 11.70 -8.30
N ALA A 45 -28.43 12.32 -7.17
CA ALA A 45 -28.38 13.78 -7.06
C ALA A 45 -27.27 14.41 -7.91
N ILE A 46 -26.16 13.69 -8.16
CA ILE A 46 -24.99 14.22 -8.86
C ILE A 46 -24.89 13.77 -10.32
N SER A 47 -25.48 12.61 -10.66
CA SER A 47 -25.53 12.06 -12.02
C SER A 47 -26.22 13.01 -13.01
N CYS A 48 -25.81 12.95 -14.27
CA CYS A 48 -26.38 13.80 -15.31
C CYS A 48 -27.78 13.30 -15.71
N SER A 49 -28.73 14.20 -15.98
CA SER A 49 -30.09 13.84 -16.42
C SER A 49 -30.14 12.98 -17.70
N LYS A 50 -29.07 12.97 -18.51
CA LYS A 50 -29.02 12.29 -19.80
C LYS A 50 -28.13 11.04 -19.82
N SER A 51 -27.22 10.91 -18.86
CA SER A 51 -26.35 9.74 -18.71
C SER A 51 -26.41 9.38 -17.23
N SER A 52 -26.87 8.17 -16.92
CA SER A 52 -26.87 7.60 -15.57
C SER A 52 -25.45 7.34 -15.03
N MET A 53 -24.46 8.07 -15.55
CA MET A 53 -23.04 7.96 -15.26
C MET A 53 -22.47 9.33 -14.88
N ILE A 54 -21.33 9.31 -14.19
CA ILE A 54 -20.59 10.52 -13.79
C ILE A 54 -19.28 10.58 -14.56
N THR A 55 -19.04 11.66 -15.30
CA THR A 55 -17.76 11.90 -15.97
C THR A 55 -16.78 12.66 -15.07
N GLU A 56 -15.48 12.60 -15.37
CA GLU A 56 -14.44 13.30 -14.60
C GLU A 56 -14.74 14.80 -14.47
N ALA A 57 -15.08 15.44 -15.60
CA ALA A 57 -15.41 16.85 -15.63
C ALA A 57 -16.59 17.19 -14.71
N ARG A 58 -17.61 16.32 -14.67
CA ARG A 58 -18.79 16.50 -13.82
C ARG A 58 -18.42 16.35 -12.34
N LEU A 59 -17.63 15.33 -11.99
CA LEU A 59 -17.18 15.12 -10.62
C LEU A 59 -16.38 16.33 -10.09
N ILE A 60 -15.48 16.88 -10.92
CA ILE A 60 -14.73 18.10 -10.61
C ILE A 60 -15.66 19.28 -10.36
N GLU A 61 -16.66 19.49 -11.22
CA GLU A 61 -17.65 20.57 -11.09
C GLU A 61 -18.45 20.44 -9.78
N ILE A 62 -18.90 19.22 -9.45
CA ILE A 62 -19.69 18.95 -8.26
C ILE A 62 -18.91 19.27 -6.98
N PHE A 63 -17.62 18.94 -6.93
CA PHE A 63 -16.78 19.23 -5.76
C PHE A 63 -16.38 20.70 -5.63
N GLN A 64 -16.64 21.54 -6.64
CA GLN A 64 -16.59 23.00 -6.44
C GLN A 64 -17.70 23.48 -5.51
N ASN A 65 -18.78 22.70 -5.32
CA ASN A 65 -19.79 23.00 -4.33
C ASN A 65 -19.32 22.53 -2.93
N PRO A 66 -19.03 23.46 -2.00
CA PRO A 66 -18.50 23.11 -0.69
C PRO A 66 -19.46 22.27 0.14
N LYS A 67 -20.78 22.33 -0.12
CA LYS A 67 -21.76 21.47 0.55
C LYS A 67 -21.61 20.02 0.12
N VAL A 68 -21.36 19.76 -1.16
CA VAL A 68 -21.18 18.40 -1.67
C VAL A 68 -19.83 17.85 -1.21
N ALA A 69 -18.78 18.67 -1.28
CA ALA A 69 -17.47 18.31 -0.74
C ALA A 69 -17.53 17.94 0.75
N ALA A 70 -18.18 18.78 1.58
CA ALA A 70 -18.38 18.48 3.00
C ALA A 70 -19.23 17.22 3.22
N TYR A 71 -20.22 16.95 2.37
CA TYR A 71 -21.03 15.75 2.47
C TYR A 71 -20.22 14.48 2.16
N PHE A 72 -19.36 14.50 1.14
CA PHE A 72 -18.44 13.41 0.84
C PHE A 72 -17.42 13.16 1.96
N GLN A 73 -16.98 14.21 2.65
CA GLN A 73 -16.15 14.06 3.85
C GLN A 73 -16.88 13.32 4.97
N THR A 74 -18.21 13.48 5.12
CA THR A 74 -18.98 12.67 6.09
C THR A 74 -19.06 11.19 5.72
N LEU A 75 -18.71 10.85 4.48
CA LEU A 75 -18.60 9.48 3.98
C LEU A 75 -17.16 8.95 4.05
N ASP A 76 -16.24 9.68 4.70
CA ASP A 76 -14.80 9.40 4.79
C ASP A 76 -14.09 9.38 3.43
N LEU A 77 -14.62 10.12 2.46
CA LEU A 77 -13.99 10.32 1.16
C LEU A 77 -13.25 11.66 1.15
N ASP A 78 -11.93 11.59 1.00
CA ASP A 78 -11.12 12.79 0.84
C ASP A 78 -11.26 13.34 -0.59
N VAL A 79 -11.95 14.47 -0.68
CA VAL A 79 -12.28 15.16 -1.94
C VAL A 79 -11.24 16.21 -2.35
N GLN A 80 -10.13 16.34 -1.60
CA GLN A 80 -9.03 17.26 -1.94
C GLN A 80 -8.42 16.94 -3.32
N GLU A 81 -8.52 15.69 -3.78
CA GLU A 81 -7.97 15.23 -5.05
C GLU A 81 -9.06 14.55 -5.92
N SER A 82 -10.03 15.34 -6.37
CA SER A 82 -11.18 14.91 -7.18
C SER A 82 -10.83 13.99 -8.36
N ARG A 83 -9.71 14.27 -9.04
CA ARG A 83 -9.18 13.48 -10.16
C ARG A 83 -8.64 12.12 -9.71
N ALA A 84 -7.91 12.07 -8.59
CA ALA A 84 -7.42 10.81 -8.05
C ALA A 84 -8.60 9.95 -7.58
N LEU A 85 -9.61 10.55 -6.96
CA LEU A 85 -10.84 9.86 -6.60
C LEU A 85 -11.55 9.30 -7.84
N PHE A 86 -11.65 10.08 -8.93
CA PHE A 86 -12.23 9.59 -10.18
C PHE A 86 -11.54 8.32 -10.68
N HIS A 87 -10.19 8.32 -10.74
CA HIS A 87 -9.42 7.16 -11.19
C HIS A 87 -9.50 5.94 -10.27
N VAL A 88 -9.82 6.13 -8.99
CA VAL A 88 -10.05 5.02 -8.04
C VAL A 88 -11.43 4.39 -8.23
N LEU A 89 -12.41 5.19 -8.64
CA LEU A 89 -13.79 4.75 -8.84
C LEU A 89 -14.02 4.14 -10.24
N ASP A 90 -13.43 4.76 -11.28
CA ASP A 90 -13.53 4.35 -12.69
C ASP A 90 -12.82 3.00 -12.96
N ASN A 91 -13.40 2.18 -13.84
CA ASN A 91 -12.84 0.91 -14.30
C ASN A 91 -11.89 1.06 -15.52
N GLY A 92 -11.77 2.29 -16.05
CA GLY A 92 -10.97 2.63 -17.22
C GLY A 92 -11.77 2.95 -18.48
N ASP A 93 -13.10 3.01 -18.41
CA ASP A 93 -13.96 3.44 -19.52
C ASP A 93 -14.19 4.97 -19.56
N GLY A 94 -13.77 5.68 -18.51
CA GLY A 94 -13.84 7.14 -18.42
C GLY A 94 -15.17 7.68 -17.94
N GLU A 95 -16.08 6.80 -17.48
CA GLU A 95 -17.32 7.16 -16.80
C GLU A 95 -17.45 6.36 -15.49
N ILE A 96 -18.23 6.85 -14.53
CA ILE A 96 -18.50 6.12 -13.27
C ILE A 96 -19.98 5.79 -13.24
N SER A 97 -20.26 4.49 -13.26
CA SER A 97 -21.59 3.92 -13.02
C SER A 97 -21.96 3.90 -11.54
N LEU A 98 -23.24 3.64 -11.24
CA LEU A 98 -23.72 3.53 -9.86
C LEU A 98 -22.99 2.41 -9.11
N ASP A 99 -22.80 1.26 -9.77
CA ASP A 99 -22.17 0.08 -9.17
C ASP A 99 -20.70 0.37 -8.86
N GLU A 100 -19.98 1.02 -9.78
CA GLU A 100 -18.58 1.45 -9.58
C GLU A 100 -18.44 2.48 -8.48
N PHE A 101 -19.37 3.43 -8.40
CA PHE A 101 -19.40 4.41 -7.34
C PHE A 101 -19.56 3.74 -5.98
N ILE A 102 -20.55 2.84 -5.83
CA ILE A 102 -20.79 2.12 -4.57
C ILE A 102 -19.59 1.25 -4.24
N ASP A 103 -19.11 0.43 -5.17
CA ASP A 103 -18.01 -0.50 -4.94
C ASP A 103 -16.69 0.22 -4.65
N GLY A 104 -16.42 1.33 -5.34
CA GLY A 104 -15.24 2.15 -5.13
C GLY A 104 -15.28 2.85 -3.76
N VAL A 105 -16.41 3.43 -3.37
CA VAL A 105 -16.57 4.05 -2.05
C VAL A 105 -16.52 3.01 -0.92
N MET A 106 -17.13 1.85 -1.12
CA MET A 106 -17.08 0.73 -0.17
C MET A 106 -15.67 0.17 -0.03
N ARG A 107 -14.88 0.12 -1.11
CA ARG A 107 -13.44 -0.21 -1.06
C ARG A 107 -12.66 0.83 -0.25
N CYS A 108 -12.89 2.12 -0.48
CA CYS A 108 -12.19 3.21 0.20
C CYS A 108 -12.42 3.26 1.72
N LYS A 109 -13.59 2.80 2.18
CA LYS A 109 -13.99 2.82 3.60
C LYS A 109 -13.89 1.46 4.29
N GLY A 110 -13.92 0.37 3.53
CA GLY A 110 -14.12 -0.97 4.04
C GLY A 110 -12.86 -1.74 4.44
N PRO A 111 -13.02 -2.96 4.96
CA PRO A 111 -11.91 -3.86 5.29
C PRO A 111 -11.05 -4.23 4.07
N ALA A 112 -11.55 -4.05 2.84
CA ALA A 112 -10.76 -4.17 1.62
C ALA A 112 -9.53 -3.26 1.63
N ARG A 113 -9.68 -1.97 1.98
CA ARG A 113 -8.55 -1.03 2.16
C ARG A 113 -7.58 -1.49 3.25
N ALA A 114 -8.07 -2.10 4.32
CA ALA A 114 -7.22 -2.62 5.38
C ALA A 114 -6.37 -3.80 4.88
N ILE A 115 -6.94 -4.68 4.04
CA ILE A 115 -6.22 -5.78 3.40
C ILE A 115 -5.17 -5.22 2.42
N ASP A 116 -5.54 -4.25 1.59
CA ASP A 116 -4.62 -3.62 0.64
C ASP A 116 -3.44 -2.93 1.37
N GLN A 117 -3.70 -2.24 2.48
CA GLN A 117 -2.64 -1.67 3.32
C GLN A 117 -1.71 -2.74 3.91
N VAL A 118 -2.26 -3.86 4.37
CA VAL A 118 -1.46 -4.99 4.87
C VAL A 118 -0.61 -5.59 3.75
N ALA A 119 -1.15 -5.74 2.53
CA ALA A 119 -0.42 -6.21 1.36
C ALA A 119 0.71 -5.24 0.98
N MET A 120 0.44 -3.94 0.93
CA MET A 120 1.46 -2.90 0.71
C MET A 120 2.58 -2.96 1.76
N HIS A 121 2.24 -3.16 3.04
CA HIS A 121 3.25 -3.31 4.09
C HIS A 121 4.10 -4.58 3.92
N ALA A 122 3.51 -5.69 3.44
CA ALA A 122 4.24 -6.91 3.13
C ALA A 122 5.22 -6.69 1.96
N ASP A 123 4.76 -6.03 0.88
CA ASP A 123 5.59 -5.68 -0.27
C ASP A 123 6.74 -4.75 0.13
N MET A 124 6.47 -3.75 0.99
CA MET A 124 7.50 -2.84 1.50
C MET A 124 8.57 -3.57 2.31
N ARG A 125 8.19 -4.55 3.15
CA ARG A 125 9.16 -5.40 3.86
C ARG A 125 9.99 -6.24 2.89
N GLN A 126 9.38 -6.75 1.82
CA GLN A 126 10.10 -7.52 0.82
C GLN A 126 11.13 -6.65 0.07
N ILE A 127 10.76 -5.41 -0.25
CA ILE A 127 11.66 -4.42 -0.86
C ILE A 127 12.82 -4.10 0.10
N ASP A 128 12.55 -3.87 1.38
CA ASP A 128 13.58 -3.60 2.39
C ASP A 128 14.58 -4.75 2.55
N MET A 129 14.10 -6.00 2.54
CA MET A 129 14.96 -7.19 2.55
C MET A 129 15.84 -7.26 1.30
N LYS A 130 15.28 -6.99 0.11
CA LYS A 130 16.03 -6.99 -1.16
C LYS A 130 17.08 -5.88 -1.17
N LEU A 131 16.75 -4.68 -0.68
CA LEU A 131 17.69 -3.57 -0.53
C LEU A 131 18.82 -3.93 0.44
N SER A 132 18.51 -4.52 1.59
CA SER A 132 19.51 -4.97 2.57
C SER A 132 20.48 -6.01 1.97
N MET A 133 19.97 -6.95 1.18
CA MET A 133 20.81 -7.93 0.48
C MET A 133 21.70 -7.28 -0.58
N LEU A 134 21.16 -6.35 -1.36
CA LEU A 134 21.92 -5.58 -2.35
C LEU A 134 23.03 -4.77 -1.68
N MET A 135 22.74 -4.05 -0.59
CA MET A 135 23.74 -3.27 0.16
C MET A 135 24.87 -4.14 0.68
N ARG A 136 24.57 -5.32 1.24
CA ARG A 136 25.60 -6.28 1.67
C ARG A 136 26.45 -6.81 0.52
N SER A 137 25.83 -7.12 -0.63
CA SER A 137 26.57 -7.57 -1.80
C SER A 137 27.48 -6.49 -2.36
N ILE A 138 27.06 -5.23 -2.32
CA ILE A 138 27.87 -4.09 -2.77
C ILE A 138 29.05 -3.88 -1.82
N ASP A 139 28.81 -3.84 -0.50
CA ASP A 139 29.88 -3.68 0.50
C ASP A 139 30.92 -4.81 0.42
N GLY A 140 30.47 -6.06 0.22
CA GLY A 140 31.36 -7.20 0.03
C GLY A 140 32.25 -7.07 -1.22
N LYS A 141 31.70 -6.57 -2.34
CA LYS A 141 32.47 -6.34 -3.57
C LYS A 141 33.48 -5.19 -3.41
N TYR A 142 33.11 -4.12 -2.71
CA TYR A 142 34.04 -3.02 -2.41
C TYR A 142 35.22 -3.47 -1.56
N LYS A 143 34.96 -4.25 -0.50
CA LYS A 143 36.03 -4.80 0.37
C LYS A 143 36.94 -5.77 -0.36
N ALA A 144 36.38 -6.64 -1.20
CA ALA A 144 37.18 -7.58 -2.01
C ALA A 144 38.08 -6.84 -3.02
N ALA A 145 37.56 -5.80 -3.69
CA ALA A 145 38.34 -4.98 -4.61
C ALA A 145 39.45 -4.20 -3.90
N GLU A 146 39.20 -3.72 -2.67
CA GLU A 146 40.18 -3.01 -1.85
C GLU A 146 41.28 -3.95 -1.34
N GLU A 147 40.93 -5.18 -0.93
CA GLU A 147 41.91 -6.22 -0.56
C GLU A 147 42.77 -6.67 -1.75
N GLU A 148 42.18 -6.80 -2.94
CA GLU A 148 42.90 -7.16 -4.16
C GLU A 148 43.88 -6.06 -4.60
N ASP A 149 43.48 -4.79 -4.56
CA ASP A 149 44.38 -3.65 -4.86
C ASP A 149 45.50 -3.53 -3.80
N ARG A 150 45.18 -3.77 -2.51
CA ARG A 150 46.17 -3.77 -1.43
C ARG A 150 47.17 -4.92 -1.57
N ALA A 151 46.72 -6.12 -1.90
CA ALA A 151 47.57 -7.28 -2.14
C ALA A 151 48.46 -7.07 -3.37
N ALA A 152 47.92 -6.50 -4.46
CA ALA A 152 48.67 -6.15 -5.66
C ALA A 152 49.79 -5.12 -5.37
N ARG A 153 49.56 -4.15 -4.47
CA ARG A 153 50.58 -3.17 -4.04
C ARG A 153 51.64 -3.74 -3.09
N ALA A 154 51.28 -4.73 -2.26
CA ALA A 154 52.20 -5.38 -1.33
C ALA A 154 53.09 -6.45 -1.99
N SER A 155 52.80 -6.83 -3.24
CA SER A 155 53.52 -7.88 -3.94
C SER A 155 55.02 -7.58 -4.11
N PRO A 156 55.91 -8.53 -3.76
CA PRO A 156 57.37 -8.36 -3.89
C PRO A 156 57.81 -8.18 -5.34
N ALA A 157 57.01 -8.59 -6.33
CA ALA A 157 57.31 -8.41 -7.76
C ALA A 157 57.42 -6.93 -8.15
N ARG A 158 56.46 -6.08 -7.72
CA ARG A 158 56.52 -4.62 -7.95
C ARG A 158 57.63 -3.95 -7.14
N ARG A 159 57.96 -4.50 -5.97
CA ARG A 159 59.03 -3.99 -5.11
C ARG A 159 60.41 -4.26 -5.72
N ALA A 160 60.59 -5.42 -6.34
CA ALA A 160 61.79 -5.78 -7.11
C ALA A 160 61.92 -4.94 -8.39
N GLU A 161 60.82 -4.71 -9.10
CA GLU A 161 60.78 -3.86 -10.30
C GLU A 161 61.17 -2.41 -9.98
N LYS A 162 60.62 -1.84 -8.89
CA LYS A 162 61.00 -0.49 -8.42
C LYS A 162 62.46 -0.41 -7.96
N MET A 163 63.01 -1.49 -7.40
CA MET A 163 64.42 -1.58 -6.98
C MET A 163 65.38 -1.78 -8.17
N MET A 164 64.96 -2.48 -9.22
CA MET A 164 65.70 -2.59 -10.48
C MET A 164 65.74 -1.27 -11.24
N VAL A 165 64.60 -0.55 -11.33
CA VAL A 165 64.55 0.79 -11.96
C VAL A 165 65.43 1.79 -11.21
N PHE A 166 65.44 1.74 -9.87
CA PHE A 166 66.32 2.58 -9.06
C PHE A 166 67.81 2.25 -9.26
N ARG A 167 68.18 0.97 -9.38
CA ARG A 167 69.55 0.55 -9.70
C ARG A 167 69.99 0.96 -11.10
N SER A 168 69.10 0.87 -12.08
CA SER A 168 69.33 1.28 -13.48
C SER A 168 69.57 2.79 -13.62
N GLN A 169 68.86 3.63 -12.86
CA GLN A 169 69.07 5.08 -12.88
C GLN A 169 70.36 5.49 -12.13
N ASN A 170 70.76 4.76 -11.09
CA ASN A 170 71.97 5.08 -10.33
C ASN A 170 73.28 4.66 -11.03
N THR A 171 73.23 3.62 -11.88
CA THR A 171 74.38 3.21 -12.73
C THR A 171 74.64 4.15 -13.91
N MET A 172 73.72 5.07 -14.21
CA MET A 172 73.85 6.02 -15.32
C MET A 172 74.72 7.25 -14.96
N TRP A 173 75.05 7.44 -13.67
CA TRP A 173 75.87 8.56 -13.16
C TRP A 173 77.27 8.13 -12.67
N SER A 174 77.63 6.85 -12.77
CA SER A 174 78.91 6.31 -12.27
C SER A 174 80.00 6.14 -13.34
N HIS A 175 79.75 6.61 -14.56
CA HIS A 175 80.73 6.68 -15.64
C HIS A 175 80.82 8.11 -16.18
N GLN A 176 81.44 8.98 -15.39
CA GLN A 176 82.09 10.21 -15.85
C GLN A 176 83.49 10.25 -15.22
#